data_AF-A0A1G7GZJ3-F1
#
_entry.id   AF-A0A1G7GZJ3-F1
#
_cell.length_a   1.000
_cell.length_b   1.000
_cell.length_c   1.000
_cell.angle_alpha   90.00
_cell.angle_beta   90.00
_cell.angle_gamma   90.00
#
_symmetry.space_group_name_H-M   'P 1'
#
loop_
_entity.id
_entity.type
_entity.pdbx_description
1 polymer ?
#
loop_
_entity_poly.entity_id
_entity_poly.type
_entity_poly.pdbx_seq_one_letter_code
_entity_poly.pdbx_strand_id
1 'polypeptide(L)'
;MAEIAENLHRRELGEIERAELMARWVEITAAKQDAKEAAAKAQADQSRQVGAIESKRADGKGHRKQGGIKQAAREIGVPEQTVRRAVKIAALAPEAKKLAKRLKAPQAVLLEAAKHDVADDQVAVIRGRMQESAVKIAALSPVLEHPHFGKKVRWSRVAKLSQEVTITIPFVEESARGCNIGLALRELAFRARGTEWLTTHAKQPKQSPSSL
;
A
#
# COMPACT_ATOMS: atom_id res chain seq x y z
N MET A 1 -27.36 7.80 -4.67
CA MET A 1 -26.44 8.95 -4.44
C MET A 1 -26.19 9.14 -2.96
N ALA A 2 -27.23 9.31 -2.14
CA ALA A 2 -27.12 9.50 -0.70
C ALA A 2 -26.35 8.35 0.00
N GLU A 3 -26.61 7.09 -0.39
CA GLU A 3 -25.99 5.92 0.23
C GLU A 3 -24.44 5.89 0.16
N ILE A 4 -23.83 6.33 -0.94
CA ILE A 4 -22.36 6.33 -1.08
C ILE A 4 -21.74 7.44 -0.24
N ALA A 5 -22.35 8.62 -0.24
CA ALA A 5 -21.90 9.74 0.58
C ALA A 5 -22.04 9.41 2.09
N GLU A 6 -23.16 8.81 2.49
CA GLU A 6 -23.38 8.37 3.86
C GLU A 6 -22.35 7.32 4.28
N ASN A 7 -22.09 6.32 3.44
CA ASN A 7 -21.11 5.29 3.73
C ASN A 7 -19.68 5.84 3.84
N LEU A 8 -19.28 6.80 3.00
CA LEU A 8 -17.96 7.43 3.07
C LEU A 8 -17.68 8.15 4.40
N HIS A 9 -18.72 8.61 5.10
CA HIS A 9 -18.59 9.24 6.42
C HIS A 9 -18.51 8.23 7.58
N ARG A 10 -18.75 6.93 7.34
CA ARG A 10 -18.66 5.89 8.37
C ARG A 10 -17.18 5.59 8.69
N ARG A 11 -16.82 5.67 9.97
CA ARG A 11 -15.42 5.50 10.45
C ARG A 11 -14.85 4.10 10.27
N GLU A 12 -15.68 3.10 10.03
CA GLU A 12 -15.30 1.68 10.06
C GLU A 12 -14.81 1.12 8.72
N LEU A 13 -14.84 1.93 7.65
CA LEU A 13 -14.41 1.48 6.33
C LEU A 13 -12.90 1.27 6.24
N GLY A 14 -12.51 0.09 5.76
CA GLY A 14 -11.12 -0.17 5.39
C GLY A 14 -10.67 0.68 4.20
N GLU A 15 -9.35 0.83 4.03
CA GLU A 15 -8.76 1.64 2.94
C GLU A 15 -9.25 1.21 1.55
N ILE A 16 -9.42 -0.09 1.32
CA ILE A 16 -9.87 -0.62 0.02
C ILE A 16 -11.34 -0.31 -0.22
N GLU A 17 -12.20 -0.50 0.78
CA GLU A 17 -13.63 -0.24 0.63
C GLU A 17 -13.89 1.24 0.39
N ARG A 18 -13.18 2.11 1.12
CA ARG A 18 -13.20 3.55 0.87
C ARG A 18 -12.74 3.87 -0.55
N ALA A 19 -11.64 3.28 -1.01
CA ALA A 19 -11.14 3.49 -2.36
C ALA A 19 -12.15 3.04 -3.44
N GLU A 20 -12.79 1.89 -3.25
CA GLU A 20 -13.82 1.35 -4.15
C GLU A 20 -15.05 2.28 -4.22
N LEU A 21 -15.53 2.78 -3.09
CA LEU A 21 -16.64 3.75 -3.04
C LEU A 21 -16.29 5.07 -3.74
N MET A 22 -15.08 5.58 -3.51
CA MET A 22 -14.62 6.82 -4.16
C MET A 22 -14.48 6.63 -5.68
N ALA A 23 -13.92 5.51 -6.14
CA ALA A 23 -13.80 5.22 -7.57
C ALA A 23 -15.19 5.10 -8.23
N ARG A 24 -16.13 4.40 -7.59
CA ARG A 24 -17.52 4.32 -8.06
C ARG A 24 -18.20 5.69 -8.13
N TRP A 25 -17.89 6.59 -7.20
CA TRP A 25 -18.39 7.96 -7.25
C TRP A 25 -17.80 8.78 -8.40
N VAL A 26 -16.56 8.50 -8.81
CA VAL A 26 -15.97 9.12 -10.01
C VAL A 26 -16.72 8.66 -11.27
N GLU A 27 -17.05 7.38 -11.39
CA GLU A 27 -17.79 6.82 -12.55
C GLU A 27 -19.20 7.41 -12.67
N ILE A 28 -20.06 7.14 -11.67
CA ILE A 28 -20.78 8.18 -10.94
C ILE A 28 -21.02 9.54 -11.64
N THR A 29 -20.16 10.45 -11.23
CA THR A 29 -20.14 11.85 -11.58
C THR A 29 -19.76 12.08 -13.04
N ALA A 30 -18.86 11.28 -13.62
CA ALA A 30 -18.52 11.33 -15.03
C ALA A 30 -19.76 11.03 -15.90
N ALA A 31 -20.45 9.92 -15.64
CA ALA A 31 -21.65 9.53 -16.39
C ALA A 31 -22.76 10.59 -16.30
N LYS A 32 -22.95 11.21 -15.12
CA LYS A 32 -23.88 12.33 -14.95
C LYS A 32 -23.52 13.55 -15.80
N GLN A 33 -22.23 13.84 -15.94
CA GLN A 33 -21.77 14.97 -16.73
C GLN A 33 -21.93 14.70 -18.21
N ASP A 34 -21.59 13.50 -18.67
CA ASP A 34 -21.81 13.09 -20.05
C ASP A 34 -23.29 13.15 -20.42
N ALA A 35 -24.18 12.71 -19.52
CA ALA A 35 -25.63 12.84 -19.72
C ALA A 35 -26.10 14.30 -19.80
N LYS A 36 -25.55 15.19 -18.97
CA LYS A 36 -25.84 16.64 -19.03
C LYS A 36 -25.32 17.27 -20.31
N GLU A 37 -24.11 16.91 -20.75
CA GLU A 37 -23.54 17.38 -22.02
C GLU A 37 -24.37 16.90 -23.21
N ALA A 38 -24.83 15.64 -23.21
CA ALA A 38 -25.69 15.09 -24.24
C ALA A 38 -27.06 15.80 -24.29
N ALA A 39 -27.68 16.05 -23.13
CA ALA A 39 -28.93 16.79 -23.04
C ALA A 39 -28.78 18.25 -23.53
N ALA A 40 -27.68 18.92 -23.16
CA ALA A 40 -27.39 20.28 -23.61
C ALA A 40 -27.19 20.35 -25.13
N LYS A 41 -26.51 19.36 -25.73
CA LYS A 41 -26.37 19.27 -27.19
C LYS A 41 -27.71 19.05 -27.88
N ALA A 42 -28.53 18.13 -27.39
CA ALA A 42 -29.85 17.87 -27.95
C ALA A 42 -30.76 19.11 -27.88
N GLN A 43 -30.67 19.89 -26.80
CA GLN A 43 -31.39 21.17 -26.67
C GLN A 43 -30.87 22.25 -27.63
N ALA A 44 -29.55 22.31 -27.86
CA ALA A 44 -28.95 23.21 -28.83
C ALA A 44 -29.39 22.87 -30.26
N ASP A 45 -29.47 21.59 -30.62
CA ASP A 45 -29.93 21.14 -31.94
C ASP A 45 -31.41 21.48 -32.21
N GLN A 46 -32.23 21.50 -31.16
CA GLN A 46 -33.64 21.93 -31.25
C GLN A 46 -33.80 23.46 -31.39
N SER A 47 -32.83 24.24 -30.89
CA SER A 47 -32.84 25.71 -30.94
C SER A 47 -31.96 26.24 -32.07
N ARG A 48 -32.33 25.96 -33.33
CA ARG A 48 -31.67 26.47 -34.54
C ARG A 48 -31.85 27.99 -34.78
N GLN A 49 -31.87 28.82 -33.74
CA GLN A 49 -31.76 30.26 -33.92
C GLN A 49 -30.27 30.66 -33.85
N VAL A 50 -29.73 30.88 -35.05
CA VAL A 50 -28.32 31.05 -35.37
C VAL A 50 -27.81 32.40 -34.85
N GLY A 51 -27.19 32.37 -33.68
CA GLY A 51 -26.14 33.32 -33.30
C GLY A 51 -24.98 32.50 -32.77
N ALA A 52 -23.81 32.56 -33.41
CA ALA A 52 -22.62 31.91 -32.91
C ALA A 52 -22.37 32.42 -31.48
N ILE A 53 -22.56 31.55 -30.48
CA ILE A 53 -22.17 31.86 -29.10
C ILE A 53 -20.64 31.74 -29.07
N GLU A 54 -19.98 32.77 -29.59
CA GLU A 54 -18.55 32.95 -29.43
C GLU A 54 -18.26 32.91 -27.93
N SER A 55 -17.35 32.02 -27.53
CA SER A 55 -16.99 31.92 -26.13
C SER A 55 -16.50 33.28 -25.66
N LYS A 56 -17.19 33.92 -24.70
CA LYS A 56 -16.84 35.24 -24.13
C LYS A 56 -15.47 35.31 -23.44
N ARG A 57 -14.61 34.30 -23.58
CA ARG A 57 -13.23 34.33 -23.12
C ARG A 57 -12.36 34.97 -24.19
N ALA A 58 -11.64 36.02 -23.81
CA ALA A 58 -10.64 36.69 -24.66
C ALA A 58 -9.61 35.72 -25.27
N ASP A 59 -9.36 34.59 -24.60
CA ASP A 59 -8.33 33.63 -24.99
C ASP A 59 -8.77 32.63 -26.09
N GLY A 60 -10.03 32.65 -26.53
CA GLY A 60 -10.59 31.70 -27.52
C GLY A 60 -10.62 30.23 -27.07
N LYS A 61 -10.11 29.91 -25.88
CA LYS A 61 -10.18 28.56 -25.30
C LYS A 61 -11.57 28.36 -24.72
N GLY A 62 -12.34 27.49 -25.37
CA GLY A 62 -13.65 27.03 -24.91
C GLY A 62 -13.63 26.59 -23.44
N HIS A 63 -14.82 26.53 -22.82
CA HIS A 63 -14.96 26.12 -21.43
C HIS A 63 -14.23 24.79 -21.18
N ARG A 64 -13.22 24.81 -20.29
CA ARG A 64 -12.55 23.59 -19.85
C ARG A 64 -13.63 22.67 -19.27
N LYS A 65 -13.75 21.46 -19.82
CA LYS A 65 -14.63 20.43 -19.28
C LYS A 65 -14.33 20.25 -17.80
N GLN A 66 -15.20 20.78 -16.94
CA GLN A 66 -15.10 20.57 -15.50
C GLN A 66 -15.67 19.19 -15.25
N GLY A 67 -14.85 18.14 -15.32
CA GLY A 67 -15.38 16.79 -15.13
C GLY A 67 -14.43 15.74 -14.59
N GLY A 68 -15.02 14.59 -14.24
CA GLY A 68 -14.34 13.45 -13.67
C GLY A 68 -13.86 13.66 -12.23
N ILE A 69 -12.60 13.28 -11.96
CA ILE A 69 -12.01 13.22 -10.62
C ILE A 69 -12.12 14.54 -9.84
N LYS A 70 -11.95 15.68 -10.52
CA LYS A 70 -12.03 17.00 -9.86
C LYS A 70 -13.44 17.36 -9.42
N GLN A 71 -14.45 17.00 -10.21
CA GLN A 71 -15.84 17.21 -9.83
C GLN A 71 -16.21 16.28 -8.66
N ALA A 72 -15.86 15.00 -8.77
CA ALA A 72 -16.05 14.02 -7.69
C ALA A 72 -15.44 14.50 -6.36
N ALA A 73 -14.21 15.03 -6.41
CA ALA A 73 -13.52 15.56 -5.24
C ALA A 73 -14.29 16.72 -4.57
N ARG A 74 -14.84 17.63 -5.36
CA ARG A 74 -15.66 18.76 -4.87
C ARG A 74 -16.97 18.29 -4.24
N GLU A 75 -17.63 17.31 -4.86
CA GLU A 75 -18.91 16.80 -4.37
C GLU A 75 -18.76 16.02 -3.06
N ILE A 76 -17.68 15.25 -2.90
CA ILE A 76 -17.39 14.49 -1.67
C ILE A 76 -16.72 15.38 -0.60
N GLY A 77 -16.13 16.52 -0.98
CA GLY A 77 -15.40 17.39 -0.06
C GLY A 77 -14.02 16.85 0.35
N VAL A 78 -13.36 16.13 -0.55
CA VAL A 78 -12.03 15.53 -0.33
C VAL A 78 -10.99 16.12 -1.28
N PRO A 79 -9.70 16.12 -0.93
CA PRO A 79 -8.64 16.55 -1.84
C PRO A 79 -8.63 15.70 -3.12
N GLU A 80 -8.41 16.35 -4.27
CA GLU A 80 -8.35 15.68 -5.57
C GLU A 80 -7.30 14.55 -5.60
N GLN A 81 -6.15 14.76 -4.96
CA GLN A 81 -5.09 13.76 -4.88
C GLN A 81 -5.54 12.49 -4.18
N THR A 82 -6.41 12.60 -3.16
CA THR A 82 -6.98 11.44 -2.46
C THR A 82 -7.88 10.64 -3.38
N VAL A 83 -8.73 11.30 -4.16
CA VAL A 83 -9.59 10.63 -5.15
C VAL A 83 -8.73 9.93 -6.22
N ARG A 84 -7.67 10.57 -6.72
CA ARG A 84 -6.75 9.95 -7.68
C ARG A 84 -6.09 8.68 -7.12
N ARG A 85 -5.66 8.71 -5.85
CA ARG A 85 -5.09 7.53 -5.17
C ARG A 85 -6.12 6.43 -5.01
N ALA A 86 -7.34 6.77 -4.62
CA ALA A 86 -8.44 5.83 -4.49
C ALA A 86 -8.76 5.12 -5.81
N VAL A 87 -8.82 5.85 -6.93
CA VAL A 87 -9.02 5.25 -8.27
C VAL A 87 -7.90 4.26 -8.60
N LYS A 88 -6.63 4.60 -8.30
CA LYS A 88 -5.51 3.67 -8.49
C LYS A 88 -5.62 2.40 -7.64
N ILE A 89 -6.01 2.53 -6.37
CA ILE A 89 -6.19 1.40 -5.46
C ILE A 89 -7.39 0.54 -5.89
N ALA A 90 -8.47 1.17 -6.34
CA ALA A 90 -9.65 0.46 -6.84
C ALA A 90 -9.37 -0.33 -8.13
N ALA A 91 -8.34 0.04 -8.89
CA ALA A 91 -7.91 -0.68 -10.09
C ALA A 91 -7.05 -1.93 -9.81
N LEU A 92 -6.70 -2.22 -8.54
CA LEU A 92 -5.97 -3.44 -8.19
C LEU A 92 -6.72 -4.72 -8.60
N ALA A 93 -5.95 -5.78 -8.87
CA ALA A 93 -6.49 -7.09 -9.18
C ALA A 93 -7.38 -7.63 -8.02
N PRO A 94 -8.42 -8.42 -8.31
CA PRO A 94 -9.35 -8.91 -7.30
C PRO A 94 -8.66 -9.77 -6.24
N GLU A 95 -7.62 -10.52 -6.60
CA GLU A 95 -6.83 -11.34 -5.66
C GLU A 95 -6.00 -10.48 -4.71
N ALA A 96 -5.33 -9.46 -5.24
CA ALA A 96 -4.59 -8.48 -4.45
C ALA A 96 -5.51 -7.75 -3.47
N LYS A 97 -6.71 -7.36 -3.90
CA LYS A 97 -7.73 -6.75 -3.02
C LYS A 97 -8.16 -7.67 -1.89
N LYS A 98 -8.48 -8.95 -2.18
CA LYS A 98 -8.87 -9.93 -1.14
C LYS A 98 -7.78 -10.08 -0.08
N LEU A 99 -6.53 -10.24 -0.52
CA LEU A 99 -5.40 -10.36 0.39
C LEU A 99 -5.22 -9.11 1.24
N ALA A 100 -5.27 -7.93 0.61
CA ALA A 100 -5.08 -6.68 1.32
C ALA A 100 -6.25 -6.36 2.29
N LYS A 101 -7.48 -6.80 1.99
CA LYS A 101 -8.60 -6.77 2.96
C LYS A 101 -8.31 -7.65 4.17
N ARG A 102 -7.83 -8.89 3.96
CA ARG A 102 -7.44 -9.81 5.04
C ARG A 102 -6.33 -9.24 5.93
N LEU A 103 -5.31 -8.66 5.31
CA LEU A 103 -4.14 -8.13 6.03
C LEU A 103 -4.32 -6.70 6.56
N LYS A 104 -5.45 -6.04 6.23
CA LYS A 104 -5.69 -4.61 6.52
C LYS A 104 -4.51 -3.74 6.08
N ALA A 105 -4.03 -3.97 4.86
CA ALA A 105 -2.81 -3.34 4.37
C ALA A 105 -2.95 -1.80 4.34
N PRO A 106 -1.93 -1.05 4.78
CA PRO A 106 -1.98 0.41 4.78
C PRO A 106 -1.94 0.97 3.37
N GLN A 107 -2.50 2.17 3.17
CA GLN A 107 -2.63 2.83 1.87
C GLN A 107 -1.30 2.93 1.10
N ALA A 108 -0.18 3.16 1.79
CA ALA A 108 1.14 3.26 1.16
C ALA A 108 1.53 1.97 0.42
N VAL A 109 1.25 0.80 1.00
CA VAL A 109 1.53 -0.52 0.40
C VAL A 109 0.63 -0.75 -0.81
N LEU A 110 -0.64 -0.34 -0.73
CA LEU A 110 -1.58 -0.47 -1.86
C LEU A 110 -1.15 0.39 -3.06
N LEU A 111 -0.64 1.60 -2.81
CA LEU A 111 -0.15 2.49 -3.87
C LEU A 111 1.15 2.00 -4.50
N GLU A 112 1.96 1.27 -3.75
CA GLU A 112 3.14 0.61 -4.30
C GLU A 112 2.76 -0.58 -5.17
N ALA A 113 1.86 -1.45 -4.69
CA ALA A 113 1.32 -2.55 -5.47
C ALA A 113 0.67 -2.06 -6.78
N ALA A 114 -0.08 -0.95 -6.74
CA ALA A 114 -0.75 -0.38 -7.90
C ALA A 114 0.20 0.17 -8.99
N LYS A 115 1.53 0.15 -8.77
CA LYS A 115 2.52 0.46 -9.82
C LYS A 115 2.78 -0.74 -10.75
N HIS A 116 2.37 -1.94 -10.34
CA HIS A 116 2.56 -3.17 -11.09
C HIS A 116 1.27 -3.53 -11.83
N ASP A 117 1.38 -3.94 -13.09
CA ASP A 117 0.23 -4.30 -13.92
C ASP A 117 -0.24 -5.76 -13.71
N VAL A 118 0.69 -6.65 -13.32
CA VAL A 118 0.43 -8.09 -13.16
C VAL A 118 -0.12 -8.38 -11.76
N ALA A 119 -1.17 -9.20 -11.68
CA ALA A 119 -1.84 -9.54 -10.43
C ALA A 119 -0.92 -10.22 -9.40
N ASP A 120 -0.09 -11.16 -9.84
CA ASP A 120 0.85 -11.89 -8.97
C ASP A 120 1.89 -10.96 -8.36
N ASP A 121 2.41 -10.00 -9.14
CA ASP A 121 3.36 -8.99 -8.66
C ASP A 121 2.72 -8.09 -7.61
N GLN A 122 1.47 -7.67 -7.82
CA GLN A 122 0.72 -6.89 -6.83
C GLN A 122 0.59 -7.66 -5.50
N VAL A 123 0.24 -8.95 -5.56
CA VAL A 123 0.11 -9.82 -4.39
C VAL A 123 1.46 -9.99 -3.68
N ALA A 124 2.54 -10.21 -4.43
CA ALA A 124 3.89 -10.37 -3.89
C ALA A 124 4.35 -9.10 -3.15
N VAL A 125 4.14 -7.92 -3.72
CA VAL A 125 4.47 -6.62 -3.10
C VAL A 125 3.72 -6.43 -1.78
N ILE A 126 2.41 -6.73 -1.77
CA ILE A 126 1.59 -6.61 -0.55
C ILE A 126 2.14 -7.53 0.55
N ARG A 127 2.44 -8.80 0.23
CA ARG A 127 3.00 -9.74 1.21
C ARG A 127 4.36 -9.27 1.73
N GLY A 128 5.27 -8.92 0.82
CA GLY A 128 6.63 -8.52 1.16
C GLY A 128 6.68 -7.32 2.09
N ARG A 129 5.93 -6.25 1.76
CA ARG A 129 5.90 -5.03 2.59
C ARG A 129 5.26 -5.23 3.95
N MET A 130 4.23 -6.08 4.04
CA MET A 130 3.61 -6.40 5.34
C MET A 130 4.55 -7.23 6.21
N GLN A 131 5.29 -8.18 5.63
CA GLN A 131 6.31 -8.95 6.34
C GLN A 131 7.47 -8.06 6.79
N GLU A 132 8.00 -7.20 5.92
CA GLU A 132 9.06 -6.25 6.26
C GLU A 132 8.64 -5.33 7.42
N SER A 133 7.41 -4.81 7.36
CA SER A 133 6.85 -3.98 8.43
C SER A 133 6.75 -4.74 9.76
N ALA A 134 6.30 -6.01 9.71
CA ALA A 134 6.23 -6.86 10.90
C ALA A 134 7.61 -7.15 11.50
N VAL A 135 8.61 -7.46 10.66
CA VAL A 135 10.00 -7.68 11.09
C VAL A 135 10.58 -6.40 11.70
N LYS A 136 10.34 -5.24 11.07
CA LYS A 136 10.81 -3.95 11.60
C LYS A 136 10.18 -3.62 12.94
N ILE A 137 8.88 -3.87 13.12
CA ILE A 137 8.19 -3.69 14.40
C ILE A 137 8.76 -4.64 15.45
N ALA A 138 8.97 -5.90 15.11
CA ALA A 138 9.58 -6.89 16.01
C ALA A 138 11.01 -6.50 16.42
N ALA A 139 11.82 -6.00 15.49
CA ALA A 139 13.19 -5.54 15.75
C ALA A 139 13.27 -4.26 16.60
N LEU A 140 12.22 -3.43 16.60
CA LEU A 140 12.12 -2.24 17.47
C LEU A 140 11.61 -2.59 18.88
N SER A 141 10.98 -3.74 19.05
CA SER A 141 10.42 -4.15 20.34
C SER A 141 11.41 -4.37 21.50
N PRO A 142 12.68 -4.82 21.32
CA PRO A 142 13.59 -5.04 22.45
C PRO A 142 14.16 -3.76 23.08
N VAL A 143 13.95 -2.58 22.50
CA VAL A 143 14.55 -1.31 22.98
C VAL A 143 13.68 -0.56 24.00
N LEU A 144 12.46 -1.04 24.27
CA LEU A 144 11.53 -0.40 25.21
C LEU A 144 11.51 -1.02 26.63
N GLU A 145 12.45 -1.91 26.95
CA GLU A 145 12.75 -2.24 28.35
C GLU A 145 13.55 -1.10 28.99
N HIS A 146 12.89 0.04 29.20
CA HIS A 146 13.49 1.14 29.95
C HIS A 146 13.68 0.71 31.42
N PRO A 147 14.94 0.67 31.94
CA PRO A 147 15.23 0.20 33.29
C PRO A 147 14.68 1.12 34.40
N HIS A 148 14.16 2.31 34.07
CA HIS A 148 13.74 3.32 35.04
C HIS A 148 12.25 3.33 35.41
N PHE A 149 11.39 2.53 34.74
CA PHE A 149 10.00 2.38 35.16
C PHE A 149 9.82 1.06 35.92
N GLY A 150 10.11 1.08 37.21
CA GLY A 150 9.98 -0.05 38.17
C GLY A 150 8.55 -0.56 38.40
N LYS A 151 7.67 -0.51 37.39
CA LYS A 151 6.33 -1.10 37.42
C LYS A 151 6.31 -2.24 36.40
N LYS A 152 6.20 -3.48 36.89
CA LYS A 152 6.02 -4.70 36.09
C LYS A 152 4.74 -4.57 35.24
N VAL A 153 4.83 -3.99 34.05
CA VAL A 153 3.72 -4.06 33.09
C VAL A 153 3.70 -5.48 32.56
N ARG A 154 2.62 -6.22 32.88
CA ARG A 154 2.42 -7.60 32.43
C ARG A 154 2.33 -7.62 30.90
N TRP A 155 3.38 -8.09 30.25
CA TRP A 155 3.50 -8.30 28.80
C TRP A 155 2.58 -9.41 28.24
N SER A 156 1.68 -9.97 29.06
CA SER A 156 0.81 -11.10 28.69
C SER A 156 -0.15 -10.80 27.53
N ARG A 157 -0.35 -9.53 27.16
CA ARG A 157 -1.23 -9.16 26.02
C ARG A 157 -0.49 -9.10 24.67
N VAL A 158 0.82 -8.86 24.64
CA VAL A 158 1.60 -8.75 23.39
C VAL A 158 2.01 -10.14 22.86
N ALA A 159 2.37 -11.06 23.76
CA ALA A 159 2.70 -12.44 23.38
C ALA A 159 1.53 -13.19 22.71
N LYS A 160 0.28 -12.85 23.08
CA LYS A 160 -0.93 -13.48 22.54
C LYS A 160 -1.19 -13.12 21.06
N LEU A 161 -0.82 -11.92 20.63
CA LEU A 161 -0.92 -11.49 19.23
C LEU A 161 0.15 -12.14 18.33
N SER A 162 1.31 -12.53 18.88
CA SER A 162 2.37 -13.18 18.11
C SER A 162 2.07 -14.66 17.82
N GLN A 163 1.29 -15.34 18.65
CA GLN A 163 0.90 -16.75 18.42
C GLN A 163 -0.20 -16.89 17.37
N GLU A 164 -1.16 -15.97 17.30
CA GLU A 164 -2.28 -16.06 16.35
C GLU A 164 -1.86 -15.81 14.88
N VAL A 165 -0.75 -15.11 14.65
CA VAL A 165 -0.22 -14.85 13.29
C VAL A 165 0.56 -16.04 12.72
N THR A 166 0.99 -16.99 13.56
CA THR A 166 1.82 -18.13 13.13
C THR A 166 1.00 -19.37 12.72
N ILE A 167 -0.31 -19.41 13.00
CA ILE A 167 -1.11 -20.65 12.92
C ILE A 167 -1.93 -20.78 11.62
N THR A 168 -1.69 -19.98 10.58
CA THR A 168 -2.36 -20.21 9.28
C THR A 168 -1.44 -20.02 8.09
N ILE A 169 -0.36 -20.79 8.09
CA ILE A 169 0.32 -21.21 6.87
C ILE A 169 0.10 -22.73 6.74
N PRO A 170 -1.04 -23.21 6.21
CA PRO A 170 -1.01 -24.50 5.57
C PRO A 170 -0.28 -24.32 4.23
N PHE A 171 0.38 -25.37 3.75
CA PHE A 171 0.82 -25.50 2.35
C PHE A 171 2.21 -24.92 2.01
N VAL A 172 3.27 -25.71 2.24
CA VAL A 172 4.12 -26.35 1.21
C VAL A 172 5.01 -27.37 1.94
N GLU A 173 4.50 -28.57 2.22
CA GLU A 173 5.31 -29.68 2.74
C GLU A 173 5.23 -30.94 1.85
N GLU A 174 4.62 -30.82 0.67
CA GLU A 174 4.37 -31.95 -0.24
C GLU A 174 5.06 -31.81 -1.61
N SER A 175 6.26 -31.21 -1.63
CA SER A 175 7.13 -31.24 -2.82
C SER A 175 8.61 -31.52 -2.51
N ALA A 176 8.92 -31.97 -1.29
CA ALA A 176 10.29 -32.28 -0.87
C ALA A 176 10.60 -33.79 -0.78
N ARG A 177 9.84 -34.66 -1.45
CA ARG A 177 10.15 -36.11 -1.54
C ARG A 177 11.03 -36.51 -2.73
N GLY A 178 11.62 -35.55 -3.45
CA GLY A 178 12.40 -35.86 -4.66
C GLY A 178 13.70 -35.09 -4.90
N CYS A 179 14.06 -34.10 -4.07
CA CYS A 179 15.26 -33.31 -4.31
C CYS A 179 16.21 -33.31 -3.11
N ASN A 180 17.44 -33.73 -3.40
CA ASN A 180 18.56 -33.99 -2.49
C ASN A 180 19.18 -32.67 -1.95
N ILE A 181 18.35 -31.77 -1.39
CA ILE A 181 18.73 -30.43 -0.90
C ILE A 181 19.44 -30.51 0.47
N GLY A 182 19.34 -31.65 1.17
CA GLY A 182 19.97 -31.86 2.48
C GLY A 182 21.51 -31.80 2.46
N LEU A 183 22.15 -32.04 1.31
CA LEU A 183 23.61 -31.96 1.17
C LEU A 183 24.12 -30.52 0.97
N ALA A 184 23.39 -29.69 0.22
CA ALA A 184 23.81 -28.31 -0.07
C ALA A 184 23.75 -27.40 1.18
N LEU A 185 22.79 -27.62 2.08
CA LEU A 185 22.67 -26.85 3.32
C LEU A 185 23.72 -27.24 4.38
N ARG A 186 24.24 -28.49 4.35
CA ARG A 186 25.33 -28.92 5.23
C ARG A 186 26.68 -28.33 4.82
N GLU A 187 26.92 -28.12 3.52
CA GLU A 187 28.17 -27.53 3.02
C GLU A 187 28.27 -26.02 3.34
N LEU A 188 27.16 -25.28 3.25
CA LEU A 188 27.10 -23.86 3.61
C LEU A 188 27.28 -23.62 5.12
N ALA A 189 26.75 -24.49 5.98
CA ALA A 189 26.91 -24.41 7.42
C ALA A 189 28.32 -24.81 7.92
N PHE A 190 29.12 -25.49 7.10
CA PHE A 190 30.52 -25.81 7.39
C PHE A 190 31.46 -24.65 7.03
N ARG A 191 31.20 -23.94 5.92
CA ARG A 191 32.00 -22.77 5.50
C ARG A 191 31.87 -21.56 6.43
N ALA A 192 30.71 -21.35 7.06
CA ALA A 192 30.49 -20.24 7.98
C ALA A 192 31.20 -20.39 9.35
N ARG A 193 31.64 -21.60 9.72
CA ARG A 193 32.35 -21.85 11.00
C ARG A 193 33.88 -21.83 10.90
N GLY A 194 34.43 -21.64 9.69
CA GLY A 194 35.87 -21.75 9.45
C GLY A 194 36.67 -20.44 9.51
N THR A 195 36.05 -19.27 9.62
CA THR A 195 36.76 -17.98 9.44
C THR A 195 36.99 -17.16 10.72
N GLU A 196 36.51 -17.60 11.89
CA GLU A 196 36.66 -16.85 13.16
C GLU A 196 37.95 -17.14 13.94
N TRP A 197 38.89 -17.96 13.44
CA TRP A 197 40.08 -18.37 14.20
C TRP A 197 41.42 -17.75 13.78
N LEU A 198 41.46 -16.79 12.84
CA LEU A 198 42.72 -16.24 12.31
C LEU A 198 43.06 -14.78 12.66
N THR A 199 42.28 -14.08 13.48
CA THR A 199 42.53 -12.64 13.77
C THR A 199 42.92 -12.28 15.21
N THR A 200 43.11 -13.24 16.12
CA THR A 200 43.36 -12.95 17.56
C THR A 200 44.82 -12.97 18.03
N HIS A 201 45.82 -13.11 17.16
CA HIS A 201 47.25 -13.17 17.58
C HIS A 201 48.23 -12.24 16.83
N ALA A 202 47.86 -11.00 16.52
CA ALA A 202 48.82 -9.98 16.09
C ALA A 202 49.34 -9.17 17.30
N LYS A 203 50.30 -9.75 18.02
CA LYS A 203 51.03 -9.12 19.13
C LYS A 203 52.01 -8.07 18.58
N GLN A 204 51.70 -6.78 18.78
CA GLN A 204 52.54 -5.65 18.38
C GLN A 204 53.88 -5.67 19.17
N PRO A 205 55.05 -5.48 18.51
CA PRO A 205 56.32 -5.35 19.21
C PRO A 205 56.44 -3.97 19.89
N LYS A 206 56.84 -3.98 21.17
CA LYS A 206 57.17 -2.79 21.97
C LYS A 206 58.37 -2.07 21.34
N GLN A 207 58.20 -0.81 20.96
CA GLN A 207 59.30 0.09 20.63
C GLN A 207 59.91 0.64 21.92
N SER A 208 61.22 0.45 22.09
CA SER A 208 62.02 1.02 23.17
C SER A 208 62.31 2.50 22.87
N PRO A 209 62.30 3.40 23.88
CA PRO A 209 62.71 4.78 23.70
C PRO A 209 64.24 4.88 23.54
N SER A 210 64.67 5.53 22.46
CA SER A 210 66.06 5.91 22.22
C SER A 210 66.43 7.08 23.12
N SER A 211 67.52 6.93 23.87
CA SER A 211 68.13 7.94 24.73
C SER A 211 68.84 9.03 23.93
N LEU A 212 68.70 10.27 24.39
CA LEU A 212 69.59 11.41 24.16
C LEU A 212 70.30 11.73 25.48
#